data_AF-A0A2M7J9X8-F1
#
_entry.id   AF-A0A2M7J9X8-F1
#
_cell.length_a   1.000
_cell.length_b   1.000
_cell.length_c   1.000
_cell.angle_alpha   90.00
_cell.angle_beta   90.00
_cell.angle_gamma   90.00
#
_symmetry.space_group_name_H-M   'P 1'
#
loop_
_entity.id
_entity.type
_entity.pdbx_description
1 polymer ?
#
loop_
_entity_poly.entity_id
_entity_poly.type
_entity_poly.pdbx_seq_one_letter_code
_entity_poly.pdbx_strand_id
1 'polypeptide(L)'
;RFSSNLKKVLGENLIRIRLIGSKARGDFDRDSDIDILIIVKDYFLNKEKAIDILYSIDPYYENRISPIIYSEFEYEKNKELQSPFVEKVEREGADL
;
A
#
# COMPACT_ATOMS: atom_id res chain seq x y z
N ARG A 1 7.76 7.18 -8.70
CA ARG A 1 8.32 8.28 -7.87
C ARG A 1 8.05 8.03 -6.39
N PHE A 2 6.77 7.93 -5.99
CA PHE A 2 6.33 7.44 -4.66
C PHE A 2 6.92 6.08 -4.25
N SER A 3 6.74 5.02 -5.05
CA SER A 3 7.21 3.67 -4.69
C SER A 3 8.73 3.60 -4.52
N SER A 4 9.46 4.41 -5.29
CA SER A 4 10.91 4.58 -5.16
C SER A 4 11.32 5.22 -3.82
N ASN A 5 10.57 6.22 -3.34
CA ASN A 5 10.83 6.85 -2.04
C ASN A 5 10.56 5.88 -0.89
N LEU A 6 9.45 5.14 -0.93
CA LEU A 6 9.18 4.08 0.05
C LEU A 6 10.27 3.00 0.04
N LYS A 7 10.66 2.52 -1.14
CA LYS A 7 11.76 1.55 -1.30
C LYS A 7 13.06 2.07 -0.67
N LYS A 8 13.36 3.36 -0.83
CA LYS A 8 14.59 3.97 -0.27
C LYS A 8 14.56 4.08 1.26
N VAL A 9 13.45 4.50 1.85
CA VAL A 9 13.38 4.78 3.30
C VAL A 9 13.13 3.51 4.11
N LEU A 10 12.24 2.63 3.62
CA LEU A 10 11.93 1.39 4.30
C LEU A 10 13.00 0.31 4.02
N GLY A 11 13.71 0.41 2.89
CA GLY A 11 14.83 -0.47 2.57
C GLY A 11 14.45 -1.94 2.66
N GLU A 12 15.24 -2.71 3.40
CA GLU A 12 15.01 -4.15 3.61
C GLU A 12 13.76 -4.48 4.42
N ASN A 13 13.14 -3.49 5.08
CA ASN A 13 11.88 -3.70 5.80
C ASN A 13 10.67 -3.66 4.88
N LEU A 14 10.80 -3.14 3.66
CA LEU A 14 9.72 -3.18 2.68
C LEU A 14 9.68 -4.54 2.00
N ILE A 15 8.52 -5.20 2.06
CA ILE A 15 8.30 -6.49 1.41
C ILE A 15 7.60 -6.28 0.08
N ARG A 16 6.52 -5.51 0.06
CA ARG A 16 5.72 -5.31 -1.16
C ARG A 16 4.95 -3.99 -1.12
N ILE A 17 4.72 -3.41 -2.29
CA ILE A 17 3.77 -2.32 -2.50
C ILE A 17 2.78 -2.77 -3.58
N ARG A 18 1.48 -2.62 -3.31
CA ARG A 18 0.38 -2.97 -4.21
C ARG A 18 -0.49 -1.75 -4.45
N LEU A 19 -0.79 -1.44 -5.71
CA LEU A 19 -1.95 -0.62 -6.06
C LEU A 19 -3.21 -1.47 -5.86
N ILE A 20 -4.21 -0.92 -5.20
CA ILE A 20 -5.50 -1.56 -4.98
C ILE A 20 -6.63 -0.60 -5.38
N GLY A 21 -7.87 -0.97 -5.12
CA GLY A 21 -8.99 -0.08 -5.34
C GLY A 21 -9.30 0.17 -6.82
N SER A 22 -10.01 1.25 -7.10
CA SER A 22 -10.53 1.53 -8.45
C SER A 22 -9.43 1.80 -9.47
N LYS A 23 -8.33 2.41 -9.06
CA LYS A 23 -7.17 2.66 -9.94
C LYS A 23 -6.46 1.37 -10.36
N ALA A 24 -6.47 0.33 -9.52
CA ALA A 24 -5.97 -0.99 -9.92
C ALA A 24 -6.92 -1.70 -10.90
N ARG A 25 -8.24 -1.60 -10.67
CA ARG A 25 -9.26 -2.23 -11.54
C ARG A 25 -9.48 -1.50 -12.87
N GLY A 26 -9.14 -0.21 -12.94
CA GLY A 26 -9.37 0.63 -14.12
C GLY A 26 -10.79 1.23 -14.18
N ASP A 27 -11.60 1.10 -13.13
CA ASP A 27 -12.96 1.63 -13.03
C ASP A 27 -13.03 2.94 -12.21
N PHE A 28 -11.93 3.70 -12.17
CA PHE A 28 -11.80 4.95 -11.42
C PHE A 28 -12.31 6.16 -12.19
N ASP A 29 -12.75 7.17 -11.45
CA ASP A 29 -12.98 8.52 -11.97
C ASP A 29 -11.76 9.43 -11.70
N ARG A 30 -11.79 10.65 -12.26
CA ARG A 30 -10.67 11.59 -12.13
C ARG A 30 -10.33 11.93 -10.69
N ASP A 31 -11.32 11.94 -9.80
CA ASP A 31 -11.16 12.40 -8.41
C ASP A 31 -10.90 11.26 -7.42
N SER A 32 -10.94 10.01 -7.89
CA SER A 32 -10.71 8.81 -7.09
C SER A 32 -9.37 8.83 -6.37
N ASP A 33 -9.38 8.42 -5.10
CA ASP A 33 -8.19 8.23 -4.28
C ASP A 33 -7.23 7.18 -4.87
N ILE A 34 -5.96 7.27 -4.50
CA ILE A 34 -4.93 6.28 -4.80
C ILE A 34 -4.80 5.35 -3.60
N ASP A 35 -5.51 4.22 -3.64
CA ASP A 35 -5.42 3.20 -2.60
C ASP A 35 -4.17 2.33 -2.79
N ILE A 36 -3.36 2.22 -1.73
CA ILE A 36 -2.14 1.41 -1.75
C ILE A 36 -2.07 0.49 -0.53
N LEU A 37 -1.66 -0.76 -0.76
CA LEU A 37 -1.25 -1.65 0.32
C LEU A 37 0.29 -1.70 0.38
N ILE A 38 0.84 -1.47 1.56
CA ILE A 38 2.27 -1.58 1.85
C ILE A 38 2.45 -2.72 2.85
N ILE A 39 3.30 -3.69 2.49
CA ILE A 39 3.64 -4.82 3.35
C ILE A 39 5.07 -4.63 3.86
N VAL A 40 5.26 -4.67 5.17
CA VAL A 40 6.56 -4.48 5.83
C VAL A 40 6.91 -5.64 6.77
N LYS A 41 8.19 -5.84 7.08
CA LYS A 41 8.63 -6.89 8.02
C LYS A 41 8.11 -6.65 9.44
N ASP A 42 8.30 -5.43 9.93
CA ASP A 42 7.88 -5.01 11.28
C ASP A 42 6.93 -3.82 11.17
N TYR A 43 5.69 -3.99 11.61
CA TYR A 43 4.68 -2.94 11.53
C TYR A 43 5.04 -1.73 12.40
N PHE A 44 5.36 -1.95 13.68
CA PHE A 44 5.55 -0.88 14.65
C PHE A 44 6.74 0.02 14.29
N LEU A 45 7.81 -0.56 13.77
CA LEU A 45 9.01 0.20 13.39
C LEU A 45 8.84 1.00 12.09
N ASN A 46 7.93 0.58 11.20
CA ASN A 46 7.87 1.09 9.83
C ASN A 46 6.58 1.84 9.50
N LYS A 47 5.50 1.67 10.28
CA LYS A 47 4.23 2.35 10.04
C LYS A 47 4.39 3.86 10.00
N GLU A 48 4.97 4.46 11.04
CA GLU A 48 5.13 5.92 11.12
C GLU A 48 6.01 6.44 9.98
N LYS A 49 7.13 5.78 9.69
CA LYS A 49 8.00 6.14 8.56
C LYS A 49 7.27 6.10 7.23
N ALA A 50 6.47 5.06 6.99
CA ALA A 50 5.67 4.96 5.78
C ALA A 50 4.64 6.09 5.69
N ILE A 51 3.93 6.36 6.78
CA ILE A 51 2.95 7.45 6.87
C ILE A 51 3.61 8.82 6.63
N ASP A 52 4.76 9.11 7.24
CA ASP A 52 5.48 10.37 7.07
C ASP A 52 5.89 10.62 5.62
N ILE A 53 6.37 9.57 4.94
CA ILE A 53 6.71 9.66 3.51
C ILE A 53 5.46 9.94 2.69
N LEU A 54 4.36 9.26 2.98
CA LEU A 54 3.11 9.45 2.26
C LEU A 54 2.58 10.86 2.45
N TYR A 55 2.59 11.40 3.66
CA TYR A 55 2.26 12.81 3.91
C TYR A 55 3.21 13.77 3.20
N SER A 56 4.51 13.43 3.10
CA SER A 56 5.48 14.29 2.40
C SER A 56 5.24 14.35 0.88
N ILE A 57 4.63 13.32 0.30
CA ILE A 57 4.40 13.24 -1.15
C ILE A 57 2.96 13.55 -1.55
N ASP A 58 1.98 13.36 -0.67
CA ASP A 58 0.53 13.58 -0.92
C ASP A 58 0.24 14.94 -1.56
N PRO A 59 0.85 16.08 -1.13
CA PRO A 59 0.63 17.39 -1.77
C PRO A 59 1.08 17.49 -3.24
N TYR A 60 1.90 16.56 -3.72
CA TYR A 60 2.38 16.52 -5.10
C TYR A 60 1.50 15.65 -6.02
N TYR A 61 0.44 15.05 -5.48
CA TYR A 61 -0.55 14.28 -6.24
C TYR A 61 -1.87 15.05 -6.31
N GLU A 62 -2.53 14.99 -7.47
CA GLU A 62 -3.86 15.60 -7.65
C GLU A 62 -4.93 14.85 -6.85
N ASN A 63 -4.72 13.55 -6.60
CA ASN A 63 -5.60 12.69 -5.82
C ASN A 63 -4.95 12.31 -4.48
N ARG A 64 -5.76 12.15 -3.43
CA ARG A 64 -5.28 11.72 -2.11
C ARG A 64 -4.72 10.30 -2.17
N ILE A 65 -3.67 10.04 -1.40
CA ILE A 65 -3.14 8.69 -1.21
C ILE A 65 -3.73 8.09 0.07
N SER A 66 -4.35 6.92 -0.06
CA SER A 66 -5.00 6.18 1.02
C SER A 66 -4.24 4.88 1.32
N PRO A 67 -3.33 4.88 2.31
CA PRO A 67 -2.52 3.70 2.61
C PRO A 67 -3.20 2.71 3.56
N ILE A 68 -3.02 1.43 3.24
CA ILE A 68 -3.17 0.31 4.16
C ILE A 68 -1.77 -0.25 4.37
N ILE A 69 -1.36 -0.40 5.63
CA ILE A 69 -0.03 -0.93 5.98
C ILE A 69 -0.25 -2.20 6.77
N TYR A 70 0.33 -3.32 6.33
CA TYR A 70 0.37 -4.58 7.07
C TYR A 70 1.80 -4.99 7.35
N SER A 71 2.02 -5.68 8.47
CA SER A 71 3.16 -6.58 8.60
C SER A 71 3.03 -7.79 7.66
N GLU A 72 4.15 -8.46 7.38
CA GLU A 72 4.14 -9.76 6.71
C GLU A 72 3.22 -10.75 7.44
N PHE A 73 3.33 -10.82 8.76
CA PHE A 73 2.52 -11.70 9.59
C PHE A 73 1.02 -11.41 9.45
N GLU A 74 0.61 -10.13 9.52
CA GLU A 74 -0.80 -9.76 9.34
C GLU A 74 -1.31 -10.12 7.95
N TYR A 75 -0.51 -9.90 6.90
CA TYR A 75 -0.90 -10.21 5.53
C TYR A 75 -1.08 -11.72 5.33
N GLU A 76 -0.09 -12.52 5.74
CA GLU A 76 -0.16 -13.98 5.66
C GLU A 76 -1.31 -14.53 6.51
N LYS A 77 -1.53 -13.97 7.72
CA LYS A 77 -2.65 -14.41 8.56
C LYS A 77 -4.01 -14.12 7.92
N ASN A 78 -4.16 -12.94 7.31
CA ASN A 78 -5.39 -12.60 6.58
C ASN A 78 -5.57 -13.48 5.34
N LYS A 79 -4.49 -13.92 4.70
CA LYS A 79 -4.53 -14.87 3.59
C LYS A 79 -5.00 -16.25 4.03
N GLU A 80 -4.46 -16.77 5.14
CA GLU A 80 -4.90 -18.03 5.75
C GLU A 80 -6.39 -18.01 6.12
N LEU A 81 -6.86 -16.87 6.65
CA LEU A 81 -8.24 -16.68 7.07
C LEU A 81 -9.19 -16.34 5.92
N GLN A 82 -8.72 -16.34 4.66
CA GLN A 82 -9.52 -16.00 3.49
C GLN A 82 -10.21 -14.64 3.64
N SER A 83 -9.47 -13.66 4.17
CA SER A 83 -9.95 -12.30 4.34
C SER A 83 -10.46 -11.77 3.00
N PRO A 84 -11.74 -11.34 2.89
CA PRO A 84 -12.28 -10.84 1.62
C PRO A 84 -11.47 -9.68 1.03
N PHE A 85 -10.85 -8.88 1.91
CA PHE A 85 -9.94 -7.82 1.51
C PHE A 85 -8.69 -8.40 0.83
N VAL A 86 -7.98 -9.33 1.48
CA VAL A 86 -6.75 -9.90 0.92
C VAL A 86 -7.02 -10.71 -0.34
N GLU A 87 -8.13 -11.46 -0.40
CA GLU A 87 -8.54 -12.16 -1.63
C GLU A 87 -8.76 -11.19 -2.79
N LYS A 88 -9.41 -10.06 -2.53
CA LYS A 88 -9.61 -9.01 -3.52
C LYS A 88 -8.29 -8.38 -3.94
N VAL A 89 -7.40 -8.10 -2.98
CA VAL A 89 -6.05 -7.60 -3.27
C VAL A 89 -5.32 -8.58 -4.18
N GLU A 90 -5.24 -9.87 -3.85
CA GLU A 90 -4.54 -10.89 -4.65
C GLU A 90 -5.11 -10.98 -6.08
N ARG A 91 -6.44 -10.91 -6.23
CA ARG A 91 -7.12 -11.01 -7.53
C ARG A 91 -6.97 -9.76 -8.41
N GLU A 92 -7.06 -8.56 -7.82
CA GLU A 92 -7.28 -7.31 -8.56
C GLU A 92 -6.13 -6.30 -8.43
N GLY A 93 -5.26 -6.47 -7.43
CA GLY A 93 -4.16 -5.53 -7.19
C GLY A 93 -3.01 -5.67 -8.19
N ALA A 94 -2.24 -4.59 -8.32
CA ALA A 94 -1.04 -4.54 -9.18
C ALA A 94 0.22 -4.21 -8.37
N ASP A 95 1.35 -4.82 -8.69
CA ASP A 95 2.63 -4.56 -8.01
C ASP A 95 3.25 -3.21 -8.47
N LEU A 96 3.88 -2.47 -7.56
CA LEU A 96 4.49 -1.13 -7.78
C LEU A 96 5.98 -1.01 -7.44
#